data_AF-A0A5J6PF04-F1
#
_entry.id   AF-A0A5J6PF04-F1
#
_cell.length_a   1.000
_cell.length_b   1.000
_cell.length_c   1.000
_cell.angle_alpha   90.00
_cell.angle_beta   90.00
_cell.angle_gamma   90.00
#
_symmetry.space_group_name_H-M   'P 1'
#
loop_
_entity.id
_entity.type
_entity.pdbx_description
1 polymer ?
#
loop_
_entity_poly.entity_id
_entity_poly.type
_entity_poly.pdbx_seq_one_letter_code
_entity_poly.pdbx_strand_id
1 'polypeptide(L)'
;MTYIRKNIATNNDTNSSKPVAQSNAGFADRRQSTEEQIAQRQMIQNSNVHQRIVSKLGSTTPTVQLVPQYSSGLTRSVTVTGNSKTKSFEECTYNSVEYSAGDNLLTTGTGTETPANWATWLVNKKGGNNASQLHVVNRRWGGLGGRNDKNIVPGSPAENSHHLHEAEKEFDKCFSAGKAINNCKYECTVAPKYGQAVNVTGGPVDYGDPTITVSITDNGVKKAYPVTDGADGLTFKEGT
;
A
#
# COMPACT_ATOMS: atom_id res chain seq x y z
N MET A 1 60.21 -40.58 -15.62
CA MET A 1 59.68 -41.94 -15.41
C MET A 1 58.23 -41.95 -15.85
N THR A 2 57.95 -42.64 -16.96
CA THR A 2 56.60 -42.96 -17.43
C THR A 2 56.46 -44.48 -17.29
N TYR A 3 55.36 -44.98 -16.71
CA TYR A 3 54.76 -46.26 -17.12
C TYR A 3 53.32 -46.38 -16.61
N ILE A 4 52.45 -46.74 -17.54
CA ILE A 4 51.05 -47.15 -17.38
C ILE A 4 51.02 -48.61 -16.90
N ARG A 5 50.09 -48.99 -16.01
CA ARG A 5 49.44 -50.32 -16.02
C ARG A 5 47.97 -50.25 -15.56
N LYS A 6 47.10 -50.79 -16.41
CA LYS A 6 45.78 -51.36 -16.08
C LYS A 6 45.95 -52.59 -15.18
N ASN A 7 44.97 -52.96 -14.36
CA ASN A 7 43.99 -54.02 -14.67
C ASN A 7 43.25 -54.61 -13.43
N ILE A 8 42.00 -54.97 -13.69
CA ILE A 8 41.19 -56.11 -13.18
C ILE A 8 40.32 -55.90 -11.93
N ALA A 9 39.04 -56.20 -12.18
CA ALA A 9 37.89 -56.27 -11.29
C ALA A 9 37.81 -57.59 -10.50
N THR A 10 37.06 -57.56 -9.40
CA THR A 10 36.34 -58.73 -8.89
C THR A 10 34.94 -58.32 -8.43
N ASN A 11 33.94 -58.92 -9.07
CA ASN A 11 32.55 -58.93 -8.65
C ASN A 11 32.37 -59.72 -7.35
N ASN A 12 31.40 -59.31 -6.53
CA ASN A 12 30.60 -60.23 -5.73
C ASN A 12 29.19 -59.62 -5.59
N ASP A 13 28.27 -60.14 -6.39
CA ASP A 13 26.82 -60.01 -6.21
C ASP A 13 26.37 -60.98 -5.11
N THR A 14 25.61 -60.49 -4.13
CA THR A 14 24.46 -61.23 -3.58
C THR A 14 23.45 -60.27 -2.96
N ASN A 15 22.30 -60.14 -3.63
CA ASN A 15 20.93 -59.91 -3.14
C ASN A 15 20.74 -59.17 -1.79
N SER A 16 20.08 -58.01 -1.85
CA SER A 16 18.77 -57.85 -1.22
C SER A 16 18.04 -56.56 -1.67
N SER A 17 16.79 -56.73 -2.09
CA SER A 17 15.67 -55.77 -2.10
C SER A 17 15.82 -54.45 -2.89
N LYS A 18 15.05 -54.35 -4.00
CA LYS A 18 14.58 -53.07 -4.55
C LYS A 18 13.72 -52.35 -3.48
N PRO A 19 13.77 -51.01 -3.46
CA PRO A 19 12.51 -50.32 -3.73
C PRO A 19 12.63 -49.20 -4.76
N VAL A 20 11.53 -49.11 -5.50
CA VAL A 20 10.95 -48.05 -6.32
C VAL A 20 11.52 -46.65 -6.08
N ALA A 21 11.82 -45.95 -7.19
CA ALA A 21 12.14 -44.53 -7.22
C ALA A 21 10.99 -43.66 -6.69
N GLN A 22 11.30 -42.74 -5.77
CA GLN A 22 10.48 -41.55 -5.54
C GLN A 22 11.40 -40.33 -5.44
N SER A 23 11.16 -39.39 -6.35
CA SER A 23 11.73 -38.06 -6.40
C SER A 23 11.32 -37.26 -5.16
N ASN A 24 12.27 -36.99 -4.25
CA ASN A 24 12.09 -35.99 -3.20
C ASN A 24 12.27 -34.59 -3.81
N ALA A 25 11.19 -34.06 -4.40
CA ALA A 25 11.01 -32.62 -4.47
C ALA A 25 10.87 -32.11 -3.04
N GLY A 26 11.77 -31.23 -2.61
CA GLY A 26 11.75 -30.64 -1.29
C GLY A 26 10.41 -29.97 -1.01
N PHE A 27 9.63 -30.57 -0.12
CA PHE A 27 8.51 -29.93 0.55
C PHE A 27 9.08 -28.80 1.42
N ALA A 28 9.15 -27.59 0.87
CA ALA A 28 9.28 -26.40 1.68
C ALA A 28 8.01 -26.27 2.52
N ASP A 29 8.16 -26.55 3.82
CA ASP A 29 7.17 -26.29 4.86
C ASP A 29 6.81 -24.80 4.82
N ARG A 30 5.77 -24.43 4.04
CA ARG A 30 5.15 -23.09 4.08
C ARG A 30 4.37 -22.97 5.39
N ARG A 31 5.10 -22.84 6.49
CA ARG A 31 4.54 -22.21 7.68
C ARG A 31 4.38 -20.73 7.33
N GLN A 32 3.16 -20.36 6.95
CA GLN A 32 2.76 -18.95 6.89
C GLN A 32 3.19 -18.29 8.18
N SER A 33 3.81 -17.11 8.06
CA SER A 33 4.21 -16.34 9.22
C SER A 33 2.98 -16.02 10.07
N THR A 34 3.15 -15.86 11.37
CA THR A 34 2.08 -15.51 12.30
C THR A 34 1.33 -14.24 11.85
N GLU A 35 2.03 -13.34 11.13
CA GLU A 35 1.48 -12.11 10.54
C GLU A 35 0.57 -12.39 9.32
N GLU A 36 0.93 -13.34 8.44
CA GLU A 36 0.05 -13.78 7.33
C GLU A 36 -1.23 -14.47 7.84
N GLN A 37 -1.12 -15.23 8.93
CA GLN A 37 -2.30 -15.87 9.55
C GLN A 37 -3.20 -14.85 10.27
N ILE A 38 -2.63 -13.80 10.86
CA ILE A 38 -3.39 -12.69 11.45
C ILE A 38 -4.08 -11.87 10.36
N ALA A 39 -3.40 -11.60 9.23
CA ALA A 39 -3.99 -10.93 8.08
C ALA A 39 -5.15 -11.74 7.47
N GLN A 40 -5.01 -13.06 7.31
CA GLN A 40 -6.10 -13.92 6.82
C GLN A 40 -7.27 -14.01 7.81
N ARG A 41 -7.02 -14.06 9.13
CA ARG A 41 -8.09 -14.11 10.13
C ARG A 41 -8.89 -12.79 10.21
N GLN A 42 -8.24 -11.65 10.03
CA GLN A 42 -8.93 -10.35 9.94
C GLN A 42 -9.77 -10.22 8.66
N MET A 43 -9.31 -10.77 7.53
CA MET A 43 -10.12 -10.86 6.30
C MET A 43 -11.39 -11.71 6.50
N ILE A 44 -11.30 -12.84 7.21
CA ILE A 44 -12.46 -13.72 7.47
C ILE A 44 -13.47 -13.08 8.44
N GLN A 45 -13.02 -12.31 9.44
CA GLN A 45 -13.94 -11.58 10.32
C GLN A 45 -14.71 -10.48 9.58
N ASN A 46 -14.09 -9.82 8.60
CA ASN A 46 -14.77 -8.81 7.76
C ASN A 46 -15.80 -9.42 6.79
N SER A 47 -15.62 -10.68 6.38
CA SER A 47 -16.63 -11.44 5.64
C SER A 47 -17.85 -11.82 6.48
N ASN A 48 -17.73 -11.88 7.81
CA ASN A 48 -18.85 -12.23 8.70
C ASN A 48 -19.69 -11.01 9.12
N VAL A 49 -19.13 -9.80 9.07
CA VAL A 49 -19.92 -8.56 9.15
C VAL A 49 -20.76 -8.39 7.87
N HIS A 50 -20.35 -9.01 6.76
CA HIS A 50 -21.01 -8.97 5.44
C HIS A 50 -22.32 -9.77 5.30
N GLN A 51 -22.82 -10.46 6.35
CA GLN A 51 -24.11 -11.18 6.27
C GLN A 51 -25.25 -10.61 7.14
N ARG A 52 -25.06 -9.48 7.82
CA ARG A 52 -26.11 -8.88 8.67
C ARG A 52 -26.79 -7.65 8.07
N ILE A 53 -27.22 -7.71 6.81
CA ILE A 53 -28.34 -6.86 6.34
C ILE A 53 -29.20 -7.68 5.36
N VAL A 54 -29.84 -8.75 5.84
CA VAL A 54 -31.07 -9.26 5.22
C VAL A 54 -32.00 -9.75 6.32
N SER A 55 -32.89 -8.86 6.78
CA SER A 55 -34.28 -9.20 7.09
C SER A 55 -34.95 -8.03 7.81
N LYS A 56 -35.87 -7.33 7.13
CA LYS A 56 -37.29 -7.27 7.52
C LYS A 56 -38.08 -6.38 6.55
N LEU A 57 -38.93 -7.07 5.78
CA LEU A 57 -40.25 -6.67 5.27
C LEU A 57 -40.41 -5.35 4.50
N GLY A 58 -40.69 -5.49 3.20
CA GLY A 58 -41.67 -4.65 2.50
C GLY A 58 -41.17 -3.97 1.22
N SER A 59 -41.32 -4.64 0.07
CA SER A 59 -41.55 -4.07 -1.26
C SER A 59 -40.87 -2.72 -1.61
N THR A 60 -39.78 -2.80 -2.37
CA THR A 60 -39.61 -2.25 -3.73
C THR A 60 -38.17 -2.59 -4.12
N THR A 61 -37.92 -2.82 -5.42
CA THR A 61 -36.64 -3.23 -6.01
C THR A 61 -35.44 -2.69 -5.21
N PRO A 62 -34.56 -3.53 -4.65
CA PRO A 62 -33.44 -3.03 -3.89
C PRO A 62 -32.58 -2.21 -4.85
N THR A 63 -32.61 -0.89 -4.68
CA THR A 63 -31.51 -0.05 -5.12
C THR A 63 -30.36 -0.46 -4.20
N VAL A 64 -29.64 -1.51 -4.60
CA VAL A 64 -28.37 -1.85 -3.98
C VAL A 64 -27.48 -0.65 -4.25
N GLN A 65 -27.43 0.26 -3.29
CA GLN A 65 -26.39 1.27 -3.24
C GLN A 65 -25.12 0.49 -2.92
N LEU A 66 -24.48 0.00 -3.99
CA LEU A 66 -23.16 -0.60 -3.94
C LEU A 66 -22.23 0.50 -3.42
N VAL A 67 -21.82 0.35 -2.17
CA VAL A 67 -20.87 1.26 -1.54
C VAL A 67 -19.49 0.80 -2.00
N PRO A 68 -18.67 1.70 -2.56
CA PRO A 68 -17.31 1.38 -2.96
C PRO A 68 -16.53 0.79 -1.79
N GLN A 69 -15.74 -0.24 -2.07
CA GLN A 69 -14.94 -0.91 -1.04
C GLN A 69 -13.65 -0.13 -0.84
N TYR A 70 -13.61 0.64 0.25
CA TYR A 70 -12.41 1.30 0.74
C TYR A 70 -11.63 0.35 1.65
N SER A 71 -10.33 0.17 1.39
CA SER A 71 -9.49 -0.68 2.25
C SER A 71 -9.19 0.02 3.58
N SER A 72 -8.79 -0.74 4.60
CA SER A 72 -8.36 -0.18 5.89
C SER A 72 -7.02 0.58 5.82
N GLY A 73 -6.33 0.55 4.66
CA GLY A 73 -4.99 1.07 4.47
C GLY A 73 -3.91 0.27 5.20
N LEU A 74 -2.67 0.38 4.76
CA LEU A 74 -1.49 -0.01 5.53
C LEU A 74 -0.76 1.25 5.93
N THR A 75 -0.46 1.37 7.21
CA THR A 75 0.21 2.55 7.74
C THR A 75 1.48 2.16 8.47
N ARG A 76 2.36 3.14 8.65
CA ARG A 76 3.55 3.01 9.48
C ARG A 76 3.67 4.20 10.43
N SER A 77 4.15 3.94 11.63
CA SER A 77 4.50 5.00 12.58
C SER A 77 5.91 5.49 12.33
N VAL A 78 6.08 6.81 12.34
CA VAL A 78 7.36 7.52 12.25
C VAL A 78 7.57 8.26 13.57
N THR A 79 8.77 8.14 14.11
CA THR A 79 9.20 8.87 15.31
C THR A 79 10.41 9.73 14.97
N VAL A 80 10.28 11.03 15.21
CA VAL A 80 11.32 12.04 15.02
C VAL A 80 11.83 12.47 16.38
N THR A 81 13.13 12.31 16.62
CA THR A 81 13.79 12.72 17.87
C THR A 81 14.57 14.01 17.64
N GLY A 82 14.19 15.09 18.32
CA GLY A 82 14.91 16.36 18.36
C GLY A 82 15.71 16.53 19.66
N ASN A 83 16.32 17.71 19.87
CA ASN A 83 17.14 17.96 21.06
C ASN A 83 16.33 17.99 22.35
N SER A 84 15.11 18.50 22.30
CA SER A 84 14.27 18.73 23.47
C SER A 84 12.92 18.02 23.41
N LYS A 85 12.51 17.56 22.23
CA LYS A 85 11.19 17.00 21.96
C LYS A 85 11.29 15.77 21.07
N THR A 86 10.29 14.89 21.20
CA THR A 86 10.05 13.78 20.27
C THR A 86 8.67 13.94 19.68
N LYS A 87 8.52 13.61 18.40
CA LYS A 87 7.24 13.60 17.70
C LYS A 87 7.01 12.26 17.04
N SER A 88 5.83 11.70 17.25
CA SER A 88 5.37 10.55 16.47
C SER A 88 4.16 10.93 15.64
N PHE A 89 4.09 10.40 14.43
CA PHE A 89 2.93 10.48 13.56
C PHE A 89 2.83 9.21 12.72
N GLU A 90 1.66 8.99 12.16
CA GLU A 90 1.40 7.84 11.30
C GLU A 90 1.22 8.31 9.86
N GLU A 91 1.73 7.52 8.93
CA GLU A 91 1.61 7.78 7.50
C GLU A 91 1.17 6.54 6.74
N CYS A 92 0.36 6.75 5.71
CA CYS A 92 -0.17 5.68 4.86
C CYS A 92 0.87 5.26 3.82
N THR A 93 1.09 3.96 3.70
CA THR A 93 2.03 3.34 2.75
C THR A 93 1.33 2.50 1.69
N TYR A 94 0.06 2.16 1.92
CA TYR A 94 -0.78 1.54 0.91
C TYR A 94 -2.23 1.84 1.19
N ASN A 95 -3.00 2.08 0.13
CA ASN A 95 -4.45 2.08 0.21
C ASN A 95 -5.05 1.75 -1.16
N SER A 96 -6.31 1.32 -1.16
CA SER A 96 -7.05 1.00 -2.37
C SER A 96 -8.53 1.34 -2.24
N VAL A 97 -9.15 1.60 -3.39
CA VAL A 97 -10.59 1.71 -3.53
C VAL A 97 -11.06 0.92 -4.74
N GLU A 98 -12.21 0.27 -4.60
CA GLU A 98 -12.85 -0.50 -5.66
C GLU A 98 -14.28 -0.04 -5.88
N TYR A 99 -14.65 0.09 -7.16
CA TYR A 99 -15.98 0.42 -7.65
C TYR A 99 -16.44 -0.69 -8.58
N SER A 100 -17.65 -1.19 -8.37
CA SER A 100 -18.34 -2.02 -9.34
C SER A 100 -18.98 -1.17 -10.43
N ALA A 101 -19.22 -1.76 -11.60
CA ALA A 101 -19.93 -1.07 -12.68
C ALA A 101 -21.29 -0.55 -12.20
N GLY A 102 -21.55 0.74 -12.41
CA GLY A 102 -22.78 1.43 -11.99
C GLY A 102 -22.71 2.11 -10.61
N ASP A 103 -21.67 1.85 -9.82
CA ASP A 103 -21.45 2.48 -8.50
C ASP A 103 -21.38 3.99 -8.65
N ASN A 104 -22.02 4.71 -7.72
CA ASN A 104 -21.91 6.16 -7.68
C ASN A 104 -20.55 6.56 -7.11
N LEU A 105 -19.95 7.59 -7.70
CA LEU A 105 -18.77 8.25 -7.14
C LEU A 105 -19.07 8.75 -5.73
N LEU A 106 -18.21 8.42 -4.77
CA LEU A 106 -18.29 8.95 -3.41
C LEU A 106 -17.88 10.42 -3.41
N THR A 107 -18.84 11.29 -3.70
CA THR A 107 -18.64 12.75 -3.64
C THR A 107 -18.64 13.30 -2.21
N THR A 108 -18.97 12.47 -1.22
CA THR A 108 -19.08 12.86 0.19
C THR A 108 -17.83 12.47 0.96
N GLY A 109 -16.94 13.44 1.12
CA GLY A 109 -15.75 13.27 1.94
C GLY A 109 -15.11 14.60 2.30
N THR A 110 -15.45 15.16 3.45
CA THR A 110 -14.88 16.42 3.92
C THR A 110 -13.90 16.15 5.05
N GLY A 111 -12.61 16.03 4.72
CA GLY A 111 -11.60 16.07 5.76
C GLY A 111 -10.23 15.73 5.23
N THR A 112 -9.36 16.73 5.20
CA THR A 112 -7.93 16.54 5.35
C THR A 112 -7.61 17.13 6.72
N GLU A 113 -6.94 16.38 7.60
CA GLU A 113 -6.63 16.87 8.94
C GLU A 113 -5.92 18.23 8.87
N THR A 114 -6.35 19.22 9.65
CA THR A 114 -5.71 20.54 9.68
C THR A 114 -5.46 20.96 11.13
N PRO A 115 -4.20 21.23 11.53
CA PRO A 115 -2.97 21.05 10.76
C PRO A 115 -2.59 19.57 10.60
N ALA A 116 -1.72 19.25 9.63
CA ALA A 116 -1.14 17.92 9.50
C ALA A 116 -0.47 17.45 10.80
N ASN A 117 -0.50 16.15 11.08
CA ASN A 117 0.12 15.60 12.29
C ASN A 117 1.63 15.92 12.39
N TRP A 118 2.32 16.07 11.27
CA TRP A 118 3.75 16.41 11.19
C TRP A 118 4.04 17.90 10.99
N ALA A 119 3.03 18.77 11.08
CA ALA A 119 3.23 20.21 10.96
C ALA A 119 4.35 20.69 11.89
N THR A 120 5.15 21.65 11.40
CA THR A 120 6.40 22.18 11.99
C THR A 120 7.59 21.24 12.05
N TRP A 121 7.37 19.92 12.13
CA TRP A 121 8.41 18.89 12.20
C TRP A 121 8.91 18.44 10.82
N LEU A 122 8.02 18.42 9.84
CA LEU A 122 8.32 18.01 8.47
C LEU A 122 7.83 19.08 7.49
N VAL A 123 8.77 19.66 6.76
CA VAL A 123 8.54 20.76 5.83
C VAL A 123 8.99 20.39 4.43
N ASN A 124 8.45 21.07 3.42
CA ASN A 124 8.97 21.04 2.08
C ASN A 124 10.38 21.63 2.12
N LYS A 125 11.36 20.90 1.60
CA LYS A 125 12.75 21.39 1.52
C LYS A 125 12.81 22.67 0.70
N LYS A 126 12.03 22.74 -0.38
CA LYS A 126 11.81 23.97 -1.14
C LYS A 126 10.74 24.84 -0.47
N GLY A 127 11.13 26.04 -0.05
CA GLY A 127 10.21 27.05 0.49
C GLY A 127 9.90 26.92 1.99
N GLY A 128 10.27 25.83 2.65
CA GLY A 128 10.23 25.70 4.12
C GLY A 128 8.84 25.63 4.77
N ASN A 129 7.77 25.67 3.97
CA ASN A 129 6.38 25.48 4.41
C ASN A 129 6.15 24.02 4.84
N ASN A 130 5.10 23.76 5.64
CA ASN A 130 4.74 22.38 6.04
C ASN A 130 4.63 21.44 4.84
N ALA A 131 5.11 20.21 5.01
CA ALA A 131 4.95 19.17 4.00
C ALA A 131 3.47 18.93 3.70
N SER A 132 3.16 18.70 2.43
CA SER A 132 1.79 18.51 1.96
C SER A 132 1.22 17.19 2.47
N GLN A 133 -0.10 17.15 2.62
CA GLN A 133 -0.86 15.96 2.96
C GLN A 133 -1.30 15.26 1.68
N LEU A 134 -0.46 14.34 1.18
CA LEU A 134 -0.77 13.56 -0.02
C LEU A 134 -1.80 12.49 0.31
N HIS A 135 -2.88 12.46 -0.45
CA HIS A 135 -3.89 11.41 -0.36
C HIS A 135 -3.42 10.18 -1.13
N VAL A 136 -3.27 9.04 -0.45
CA VAL A 136 -2.88 7.77 -1.11
C VAL A 136 -3.99 7.31 -2.05
N VAL A 137 -5.25 7.41 -1.61
CA VAL A 137 -6.47 7.37 -2.44
C VAL A 137 -7.10 8.76 -2.44
N ASN A 138 -7.42 9.31 -3.61
CA ASN A 138 -7.99 10.65 -3.70
C ASN A 138 -9.33 10.78 -2.96
N ARG A 139 -9.54 11.93 -2.31
CA ARG A 139 -10.83 12.27 -1.67
C ARG A 139 -12.03 12.22 -2.62
N ARG A 140 -11.82 12.49 -3.92
CA ARG A 140 -12.88 12.42 -4.96
C ARG A 140 -13.47 11.03 -5.12
N TRP A 141 -12.77 10.01 -4.65
CA TRP A 141 -13.20 8.61 -4.71
C TRP A 141 -13.47 8.03 -3.31
N GLY A 142 -13.64 8.90 -2.30
CA GLY A 142 -13.91 8.48 -0.92
C GLY A 142 -12.68 8.32 -0.04
N GLY A 143 -11.47 8.57 -0.54
CA GLY A 143 -10.25 8.53 0.27
C GLY A 143 -10.12 9.75 1.19
N LEU A 144 -10.72 9.68 2.38
CA LEU A 144 -10.66 10.74 3.39
C LEU A 144 -9.26 10.87 3.99
N GLY A 145 -8.92 12.05 4.52
CA GLY A 145 -7.59 12.39 5.02
C GLY A 145 -7.56 12.94 6.45
N GLY A 146 -8.61 12.71 7.22
CA GLY A 146 -8.65 13.01 8.64
C GLY A 146 -7.72 12.09 9.45
N ARG A 147 -7.53 12.45 10.73
CA ARG A 147 -6.59 11.80 11.66
C ARG A 147 -6.73 10.28 11.74
N ASN A 148 -7.96 9.79 11.59
CA ASN A 148 -8.29 8.36 11.73
C ASN A 148 -8.48 7.65 10.40
N ASP A 149 -8.39 8.35 9.26
CA ASP A 149 -8.76 7.81 7.95
C ASP A 149 -7.63 7.04 7.26
N LYS A 150 -6.42 7.12 7.84
CA LYS A 150 -5.26 6.27 7.49
C LYS A 150 -4.89 6.31 6.00
N ASN A 151 -4.96 7.48 5.39
CA ASN A 151 -4.84 7.66 3.94
C ASN A 151 -3.87 8.75 3.52
N ILE A 152 -3.12 9.34 4.45
CA ILE A 152 -2.26 10.48 4.17
C ILE A 152 -0.81 10.11 4.41
N VAL A 153 0.04 10.58 3.51
CA VAL A 153 1.49 10.51 3.60
C VAL A 153 2.09 11.90 3.37
N PRO A 154 3.21 12.26 4.03
CA PRO A 154 3.91 13.49 3.72
C PRO A 154 4.53 13.47 2.32
N GLY A 155 4.49 14.60 1.63
CA GLY A 155 5.23 14.81 0.40
C GLY A 155 5.19 16.26 -0.05
N SER A 156 5.96 16.60 -1.08
CA SER A 156 6.00 17.95 -1.62
C SER A 156 4.77 18.26 -2.49
N PRO A 157 4.49 19.55 -2.76
CA PRO A 157 3.50 19.94 -3.75
C PRO A 157 3.79 19.38 -5.15
N ALA A 158 5.07 19.22 -5.52
CA ALA A 158 5.45 18.63 -6.80
C ALA A 158 5.06 17.15 -6.88
N GLU A 159 5.34 16.37 -5.84
CA GLU A 159 4.92 14.95 -5.75
C GLU A 159 3.40 14.83 -5.84
N ASN A 160 2.66 15.69 -5.13
CA ASN A 160 1.19 15.74 -5.22
C ASN A 160 0.70 15.98 -6.65
N SER A 161 1.39 16.87 -7.38
CA SER A 161 1.04 17.23 -8.75
C SER A 161 1.32 16.09 -9.72
N HIS A 162 2.45 15.40 -9.58
CA HIS A 162 2.78 14.24 -10.42
C HIS A 162 1.78 13.11 -10.18
N HIS A 163 1.48 12.81 -8.92
CA HIS A 163 0.50 11.79 -8.55
C HIS A 163 -0.87 12.05 -9.21
N LEU A 164 -1.37 13.29 -9.10
CA LEU A 164 -2.60 13.72 -9.76
C LEU A 164 -2.57 13.53 -11.28
N HIS A 165 -1.47 13.92 -11.93
CA HIS A 165 -1.43 14.02 -13.39
C HIS A 165 -1.05 12.73 -14.09
N GLU A 166 -0.26 11.88 -13.46
CA GLU A 166 0.31 10.67 -14.07
C GLU A 166 -0.52 9.42 -13.75
N ALA A 167 -1.20 9.39 -12.60
CA ALA A 167 -2.00 8.25 -12.17
C ALA A 167 -3.46 8.61 -11.91
N GLU A 168 -3.77 9.66 -11.14
CA GLU A 168 -5.15 9.89 -10.73
C GLU A 168 -6.08 10.26 -11.90
N LYS A 169 -5.60 11.07 -12.85
CA LYS A 169 -6.32 11.38 -14.09
C LYS A 169 -6.66 10.14 -14.92
N GLU A 170 -5.86 9.08 -14.82
CA GLU A 170 -6.13 7.83 -15.53
C GLU A 170 -7.24 7.05 -14.82
N PHE A 171 -7.29 7.06 -13.49
CA PHE A 171 -8.39 6.45 -12.74
C PHE A 171 -9.69 7.24 -12.88
N ASP A 172 -9.65 8.57 -13.04
CA ASP A 172 -10.84 9.38 -13.30
C ASP A 172 -11.58 8.92 -14.59
N LYS A 173 -10.91 8.25 -15.54
CA LYS A 173 -11.53 7.68 -16.75
C LYS A 173 -12.43 6.46 -16.48
N CYS A 174 -12.35 5.86 -15.29
CA CYS A 174 -13.29 4.82 -14.86
C CYS A 174 -14.71 5.35 -14.68
N PHE A 175 -14.91 6.67 -14.65
CA PHE A 175 -16.19 7.28 -14.31
C PHE A 175 -16.79 8.08 -15.46
N SER A 176 -18.10 7.94 -15.65
CA SER A 176 -18.91 8.77 -16.54
C SER A 176 -20.22 9.15 -15.85
N ALA A 177 -20.62 10.42 -15.96
CA ALA A 177 -21.79 10.96 -15.29
C ALA A 177 -21.86 10.63 -13.77
N GLY A 178 -20.69 10.64 -13.11
CA GLY A 178 -20.59 10.33 -11.68
C GLY A 178 -20.77 8.86 -11.31
N LYS A 179 -20.70 7.95 -12.28
CA LYS A 179 -20.82 6.49 -12.07
C LYS A 179 -19.63 5.75 -12.66
N ALA A 180 -19.23 4.65 -12.03
CA ALA A 180 -18.23 3.76 -12.59
C ALA A 180 -18.78 3.08 -13.86
N ILE A 181 -18.02 3.12 -14.95
CA ILE A 181 -18.39 2.52 -16.24
C ILE A 181 -18.21 1.00 -16.21
N ASN A 182 -17.12 0.54 -15.57
CA ASN A 182 -16.73 -0.86 -15.41
C ASN A 182 -16.40 -1.15 -13.95
N ASN A 183 -16.08 -2.41 -13.65
CA ASN A 183 -15.41 -2.76 -12.40
C ASN A 183 -14.00 -2.16 -12.40
N CYS A 184 -13.76 -1.24 -11.47
CA CYS A 184 -12.55 -0.45 -11.39
C CYS A 184 -11.92 -0.55 -10.00
N LYS A 185 -10.62 -0.82 -9.96
CA LYS A 185 -9.83 -0.84 -8.72
C LYS A 185 -8.63 0.07 -8.86
N TYR A 186 -8.42 0.92 -7.87
CA TYR A 186 -7.23 1.74 -7.71
C TYR A 186 -6.44 1.23 -6.51
N GLU A 187 -5.16 0.95 -6.70
CA GLU A 187 -4.21 0.52 -5.67
C GLU A 187 -3.01 1.45 -5.69
N CYS A 188 -2.70 2.08 -4.57
CA CYS A 188 -1.56 2.98 -4.45
C CYS A 188 -0.65 2.50 -3.33
N THR A 189 0.62 2.34 -3.65
CA THR A 189 1.70 2.07 -2.70
C THR A 189 2.62 3.27 -2.66
N VAL A 190 3.02 3.67 -1.46
CA VAL A 190 3.92 4.78 -1.21
C VAL A 190 5.11 4.28 -0.39
N ALA A 191 6.30 4.61 -0.87
CA ALA A 191 7.57 4.26 -0.26
C ALA A 191 8.33 5.54 0.15
N PRO A 192 8.21 6.00 1.40
CA PRO A 192 8.96 7.17 1.85
C PRO A 192 10.46 6.86 1.92
N LYS A 193 11.29 7.86 1.59
CA LYS A 193 12.76 7.73 1.49
C LYS A 193 13.50 7.87 2.82
N TYR A 194 12.76 7.80 3.93
CA TYR A 194 13.28 7.85 5.29
C TYR A 194 12.78 6.64 6.11
N GLY A 195 13.55 6.27 7.13
CA GLY A 195 13.19 5.21 8.07
C GLY A 195 12.09 5.63 9.05
N GLN A 196 11.59 4.69 9.86
CA GLN A 196 10.59 4.96 10.90
C GLN A 196 11.17 5.71 12.11
N ALA A 197 12.50 5.74 12.26
CA ALA A 197 13.19 6.53 13.27
C ALA A 197 14.07 7.57 12.58
N VAL A 198 13.76 8.85 12.81
CA VAL A 198 14.52 9.99 12.27
C VAL A 198 15.11 10.76 13.44
N ASN A 199 16.39 11.11 13.38
CA ASN A 199 17.07 11.88 14.41
C ASN A 199 17.53 13.23 13.84
N VAL A 200 17.04 14.31 14.44
CA VAL A 200 17.34 15.71 14.06
C VAL A 200 18.06 16.48 15.18
N THR A 201 18.63 15.80 16.19
CA THR A 201 19.38 16.46 17.28
C THR A 201 20.59 17.24 16.74
N GLY A 202 21.26 16.73 15.70
CA GLY A 202 22.37 17.39 15.02
C GLY A 202 21.97 18.53 14.06
N GLY A 203 20.68 18.82 13.93
CA GLY A 203 20.13 19.78 12.97
C GLY A 203 19.17 19.14 11.96
N PRO A 204 18.64 19.94 11.02
CA PRO A 204 17.70 19.45 10.02
C PRO A 204 18.28 18.36 9.11
N VAL A 205 17.44 17.40 8.71
CA VAL A 205 17.83 16.28 7.84
C VAL A 205 16.93 16.26 6.60
N ASP A 206 17.55 16.23 5.43
CA ASP A 206 16.86 16.22 4.15
C ASP A 206 16.64 14.81 3.59
N TYR A 207 15.50 14.61 2.96
CA TYR A 207 15.16 13.42 2.18
C TYR A 207 14.50 13.83 0.86
N GLY A 208 14.51 12.91 -0.11
CA GLY A 208 13.68 13.07 -1.31
C GLY A 208 12.20 12.84 -1.00
N ASP A 209 11.33 13.21 -1.95
CA ASP A 209 9.92 12.87 -1.91
C ASP A 209 9.70 11.35 -1.88
N PRO A 210 8.59 10.86 -1.28
CA PRO A 210 8.27 9.45 -1.32
C PRO A 210 8.08 8.98 -2.75
N THR A 211 8.42 7.72 -3.04
CA THR A 211 8.12 7.12 -4.34
C THR A 211 6.70 6.56 -4.34
N ILE A 212 5.89 6.98 -5.31
CA ILE A 212 4.51 6.55 -5.47
C ILE A 212 4.39 5.58 -6.66
N THR A 213 3.75 4.44 -6.43
CA THR A 213 3.41 3.47 -7.47
C THR A 213 1.93 3.17 -7.44
N VAL A 214 1.26 3.35 -8.57
CA VAL A 214 -0.17 3.08 -8.71
C VAL A 214 -0.41 1.91 -9.65
N SER A 215 -1.38 1.08 -9.32
CA SER A 215 -1.99 0.14 -10.25
C SER A 215 -3.47 0.43 -10.39
N ILE A 216 -3.95 0.44 -11.63
CA ILE A 216 -5.38 0.56 -11.93
C ILE A 216 -5.81 -0.73 -12.62
N THR A 217 -6.87 -1.33 -12.11
CA THR A 217 -7.58 -2.43 -12.78
C THR A 217 -8.86 -1.89 -13.35
N ASP A 218 -9.08 -2.03 -14.65
CA ASP A 218 -10.31 -1.67 -15.35
C ASP A 218 -10.81 -2.90 -16.11
N ASN A 219 -12.02 -3.36 -15.78
CA ASN A 219 -12.65 -4.55 -16.35
C ASN A 219 -11.73 -5.79 -16.33
N GLY A 220 -11.04 -6.00 -15.21
CA GLY A 220 -10.10 -7.11 -15.01
C GLY A 220 -8.70 -6.90 -15.62
N VAL A 221 -8.47 -5.83 -16.38
CA VAL A 221 -7.16 -5.51 -16.95
C VAL A 221 -6.39 -4.60 -15.99
N LYS A 222 -5.33 -5.13 -15.37
CA LYS A 222 -4.45 -4.39 -14.46
C LYS A 222 -3.29 -3.74 -15.23
N LYS A 223 -3.08 -2.44 -15.02
CA LYS A 223 -1.98 -1.66 -15.59
C LYS A 223 -1.30 -0.83 -14.50
N ALA A 224 0.03 -0.77 -14.56
CA ALA A 224 0.85 0.06 -13.68
C ALA A 224 0.98 1.48 -14.23
N TYR A 225 0.93 2.44 -13.32
CA TYR A 225 1.13 3.87 -13.55
C TYR A 225 2.22 4.33 -12.56
N PRO A 226 3.50 4.22 -12.93
CA PRO A 226 4.57 4.78 -12.11
C PRO A 226 4.40 6.30 -12.05
N VAL A 227 4.60 6.88 -10.86
CA VAL A 227 4.59 8.32 -10.66
C VAL A 227 6.05 8.79 -10.57
N THR A 228 6.35 9.85 -11.29
CA THR A 228 7.66 10.49 -11.24
C THR A 228 7.86 11.13 -9.87
N ASP A 229 8.98 10.82 -9.21
CA ASP A 229 9.31 11.45 -7.93
C ASP A 229 9.42 12.98 -8.07
N GLY A 230 8.92 13.69 -7.06
CA GLY A 230 9.08 15.11 -6.87
C GLY A 230 10.54 15.48 -6.64
N ALA A 231 10.98 16.57 -7.29
CA ALA A 231 12.33 17.10 -7.15
C ALA A 231 12.52 17.99 -5.91
N ASP A 232 11.43 18.34 -5.22
CA ASP A 232 11.44 19.35 -4.17
C ASP A 232 11.90 18.76 -2.84
N GLY A 233 11.49 17.52 -2.51
CA GLY A 233 11.91 16.81 -1.30
C GLY A 233 11.40 17.39 0.01
N LEU A 234 11.86 16.78 1.10
CA LEU A 234 11.39 17.00 2.45
C LEU A 234 12.55 17.29 3.40
N THR A 235 12.31 18.13 4.40
CA THR A 235 13.27 18.40 5.49
C THR A 235 12.59 18.10 6.83
N PHE A 236 13.16 17.17 7.58
CA PHE A 236 12.84 17.00 9.00
C PHE A 236 13.63 18.00 9.83
N LYS A 237 12.98 18.62 10.81
CA LYS A 237 13.60 19.53 11.77
C LYS A 237 12.93 19.42 13.13
N GLU A 238 13.59 19.93 14.16
CA GLU A 238 12.97 20.04 15.47
C GLU A 238 11.76 20.98 15.39
N GLY A 239 10.59 20.47 15.78
CA GLY A 239 9.36 21.24 15.74
C GLY A 239 9.37 22.36 16.78
N THR A 240 9.05 23.57 16.31
CA THR A 240 8.79 24.74 17.16
C THR A 240 7.54 24.52 17.98
#